data_AF-A0A1X3DLR9-F1
#
_entry.id   AF-A0A1X3DLR9-F1
#
_cell.length_a   1.000
_cell.length_b   1.000
_cell.length_c   1.000
_cell.angle_alpha   90.00
_cell.angle_beta   90.00
_cell.angle_gamma   90.00
#
_symmetry.space_group_name_H-M   'P 1'
#
loop_
_entity.id
_entity.type
_entity.pdbx_description
1 polymer ?
#
loop_
_entity_poly.entity_id
_entity_poly.type
_entity_poly.pdbx_seq_one_letter_code
_entity_poly.pdbx_strand_id
1 'polypeptide(L)'
;MTQNIQWTKPVCQLDSDGLYIGQAEADLDVYARDGSYIIPGGCIDVEPPETRDGHAARWTGEAWEYIPDHRGKTAYRTDNGQAVIIDTVGEISDGLTLDAPPSEWHTWSGKKWVVSKEAKAEQLAQAQAAKLAEVNRAAQACIDQAAGLNRVPEFEVATWTIQALEAKAWHADNAAATPTLNAIADARGIPAEILKQKAYEKAVKFELLTAHIAGLRQAAEDKIHAAQTVEDVEAVACDFCNVPAEPAEKE
;
A
#
# COMPACT_ATOMS: atom_id res chain seq x y z
N MET A 1 37.20 18.29 -67.54
CA MET A 1 36.85 17.39 -66.43
C MET A 1 36.88 18.24 -65.17
N THR A 2 35.72 18.63 -64.65
CA THR A 2 35.63 19.37 -63.39
C THR A 2 36.08 18.42 -62.29
N GLN A 3 37.28 18.61 -61.75
CA GLN A 3 37.67 17.88 -60.55
C GLN A 3 36.73 18.33 -59.44
N ASN A 4 35.92 17.41 -58.95
CA ASN A 4 35.04 17.66 -57.83
C ASN A 4 35.93 17.66 -56.58
N ILE A 5 36.34 18.85 -56.13
CA ILE A 5 37.15 18.99 -54.92
C ILE A 5 36.27 18.58 -53.74
N GLN A 6 36.71 17.59 -52.99
CA GLN A 6 36.05 17.19 -51.76
C GLN A 6 36.53 18.14 -50.65
N TRP A 7 35.71 19.15 -50.38
CA TRP A 7 36.04 20.21 -49.41
C TRP A 7 35.97 19.75 -47.96
N THR A 8 35.08 18.79 -47.67
CA THR A 8 34.88 18.26 -46.32
C THR A 8 34.93 16.74 -46.33
N LYS A 9 35.31 16.18 -45.19
CA LYS A 9 35.16 14.75 -44.92
C LYS A 9 34.53 14.53 -43.54
N PRO A 10 33.68 13.49 -43.38
CA PRO A 10 33.18 13.13 -42.06
C PRO A 10 34.30 12.52 -41.22
N VAL A 11 34.38 12.94 -39.96
CA VAL A 11 35.30 12.40 -38.94
C VAL A 11 34.51 12.05 -37.69
N CYS A 12 35.00 11.08 -36.91
CA CYS A 12 34.30 10.65 -35.71
C CYS A 12 34.64 11.57 -34.53
N GLN A 13 33.63 12.14 -33.90
CA GLN A 13 33.78 12.98 -32.71
C GLN A 13 33.68 12.13 -31.44
N LEU A 14 34.62 12.33 -30.52
CA LEU A 14 34.67 11.68 -29.22
C LEU A 14 34.40 12.67 -28.09
N ASP A 15 33.89 12.18 -26.96
CA ASP A 15 33.88 12.92 -25.69
C ASP A 15 35.21 12.80 -24.93
N SER A 16 35.26 13.34 -23.71
CA SER A 16 36.45 13.30 -22.86
C SER A 16 36.88 11.90 -22.42
N ASP A 17 35.97 10.93 -22.46
CA ASP A 17 36.21 9.53 -22.10
C ASP A 17 36.51 8.66 -23.33
N GLY A 18 36.61 9.27 -24.51
CA GLY A 18 36.88 8.60 -25.77
C GLY A 18 35.66 7.87 -26.36
N LEU A 19 34.45 8.19 -25.90
CA LEU A 19 33.21 7.60 -26.40
C LEU A 19 32.75 8.35 -27.66
N TYR A 20 32.31 7.60 -28.65
CA TYR A 20 31.74 8.14 -29.88
C TYR A 20 30.42 8.88 -29.60
N ILE A 21 30.36 10.16 -29.97
CA ILE A 21 29.17 11.01 -29.79
C ILE A 21 28.52 11.47 -31.11
N GLY A 22 29.19 11.24 -32.25
CA GLY A 22 28.65 11.59 -33.57
C GLY A 22 29.72 11.81 -34.62
N GLN A 23 29.30 12.30 -35.79
CA GLN A 23 30.21 12.74 -36.85
C GLN A 23 30.31 14.26 -36.88
N ALA A 24 31.52 14.76 -37.12
CA ALA A 24 31.81 16.15 -37.44
C ALA A 24 32.41 16.25 -38.85
N GLU A 25 32.51 17.45 -39.39
CA GLU A 25 33.18 17.68 -40.68
C GLU A 25 34.60 18.20 -40.45
N ALA A 26 35.57 17.58 -41.10
CA ALA A 26 36.93 18.10 -41.23
C ALA A 26 37.07 18.79 -42.58
N ASP A 27 37.62 20.00 -42.56
CA ASP A 27 37.85 20.80 -43.77
C ASP A 27 39.17 20.41 -44.44
N LEU A 28 39.20 20.47 -45.78
CA LEU A 28 40.44 20.30 -46.54
C LEU A 28 41.48 21.36 -46.12
N ASP A 29 42.69 20.93 -45.78
CA ASP A 29 43.78 21.85 -45.51
C ASP A 29 44.33 22.38 -46.84
N VAL A 30 43.86 23.56 -47.23
CA VAL A 30 44.28 24.24 -48.47
C VAL A 30 45.77 24.63 -48.48
N TYR A 31 46.44 24.62 -47.34
CA TYR A 31 47.86 24.91 -47.22
C TYR A 31 48.71 23.64 -47.28
N ALA A 32 48.12 22.47 -46.98
CA ALA A 32 48.79 21.20 -47.10
C ALA A 32 48.82 20.72 -48.55
N ARG A 33 50.02 20.42 -49.06
CA ARG A 33 50.21 19.99 -50.45
C ARG A 33 49.92 18.52 -50.70
N ASP A 34 49.64 17.77 -49.64
CA ASP A 34 49.36 16.33 -49.66
C ASP A 34 47.86 16.01 -49.68
N GLY A 35 46.99 17.02 -49.62
CA GLY A 35 45.53 16.83 -49.59
C GLY A 35 45.01 16.38 -48.22
N SER A 36 45.77 16.62 -47.15
CA SER A 36 45.31 16.38 -45.78
C SER A 36 44.17 17.32 -45.36
N TYR A 37 43.50 16.94 -44.28
CA TYR A 37 42.35 17.65 -43.74
C TYR A 37 42.67 18.15 -42.33
N ILE A 38 42.10 19.29 -41.97
CA ILE A 38 42.15 19.87 -40.64
C ILE A 38 41.14 19.12 -39.76
N ILE A 39 41.63 18.21 -38.93
CA ILE A 39 40.80 17.44 -38.00
C ILE A 39 40.41 18.34 -36.80
N PRO A 40 39.12 18.57 -36.54
CA PRO A 40 38.69 19.30 -35.36
C PRO A 40 39.16 18.64 -34.06
N GLY A 41 39.37 19.43 -33.01
CA GLY A 41 39.75 18.90 -31.70
C GLY A 41 38.73 17.88 -31.18
N GLY A 42 39.23 16.77 -30.62
CA GLY A 42 38.38 15.66 -30.15
C GLY A 42 37.82 14.76 -31.25
N CYS A 43 38.23 14.95 -32.51
CA CYS A 43 37.84 14.07 -33.61
C CYS A 43 38.98 13.13 -34.05
N ILE A 44 38.62 11.98 -34.61
CA ILE A 44 39.53 10.99 -35.20
C ILE A 44 39.07 10.62 -36.62
N ASP A 45 40.05 10.36 -37.49
CA ASP A 45 39.83 10.02 -38.90
C ASP A 45 39.76 8.50 -39.10
N VAL A 46 38.67 7.90 -38.62
CA VAL A 46 38.37 6.46 -38.77
C VAL A 46 36.91 6.28 -39.14
N GLU A 47 36.56 5.11 -39.69
CA GLU A 47 35.17 4.75 -39.95
C GLU A 47 34.35 4.73 -38.65
N PRO A 48 33.09 5.21 -38.69
CA PRO A 48 32.22 5.21 -37.53
C PRO A 48 31.96 3.79 -37.01
N PRO A 49 31.75 3.62 -35.69
CA PRO A 49 31.46 2.33 -35.13
C PRO A 49 30.11 1.79 -35.63
N GLU A 50 29.96 0.48 -35.63
CA GLU A 50 28.64 -0.14 -35.84
C GLU A 50 27.72 0.23 -34.68
N THR A 51 26.47 0.58 -34.98
CA THR A 51 25.47 0.79 -33.93
C THR A 51 25.11 -0.53 -33.27
N ARG A 52 25.25 -0.61 -31.94
CA ARG A 52 24.86 -1.78 -31.15
C ARG A 52 23.92 -1.36 -30.02
N ASP A 53 22.71 -1.90 -30.04
CA ASP A 53 21.71 -1.57 -29.02
C ASP A 53 22.25 -1.86 -27.61
N GLY A 54 22.10 -0.88 -26.72
CA GLY A 54 22.56 -0.96 -25.34
C GLY A 54 24.07 -0.95 -25.16
N HIS A 55 24.85 -0.50 -26.15
CA HIS A 55 26.30 -0.33 -26.03
C HIS A 55 26.75 1.03 -26.54
N ALA A 56 27.78 1.58 -25.90
CA ALA A 56 28.52 2.73 -26.37
C ALA A 56 29.87 2.27 -26.93
N ALA A 57 30.32 2.91 -28.02
CA ALA A 57 31.60 2.62 -28.63
C ALA A 57 32.68 3.55 -28.08
N ARG A 58 33.75 2.98 -27.52
CA ARG A 58 34.95 3.70 -27.05
C ARG A 58 36.11 3.45 -28.01
N TRP A 59 36.85 4.50 -28.35
CA TRP A 59 38.06 4.37 -29.15
C TRP A 59 39.27 4.00 -28.29
N THR A 60 39.96 2.91 -28.61
CA THR A 60 41.15 2.44 -27.86
C THR A 60 42.48 3.02 -28.37
N GLY A 61 42.45 3.78 -29.46
CA GLY A 61 43.64 4.18 -30.21
C GLY A 61 43.85 3.35 -31.48
N GLU A 62 43.37 2.11 -31.49
CA GLU A 62 43.51 1.19 -32.62
C GLU A 62 42.16 0.66 -33.14
N ALA A 63 41.17 0.47 -32.25
CA ALA A 63 39.88 -0.11 -32.60
C ALA A 63 38.73 0.42 -31.72
N TRP A 64 37.49 0.13 -32.14
CA TRP A 64 36.28 0.36 -31.36
C TRP A 64 36.03 -0.76 -30.36
N GLU A 65 35.93 -0.40 -29.09
CA GLU A 65 35.49 -1.27 -27.99
C GLU A 65 34.04 -0.96 -27.64
N TYR A 66 33.20 -1.98 -27.48
CA TYR A 66 31.78 -1.81 -27.18
C TYR A 66 31.52 -2.10 -25.70
N ILE A 67 31.11 -1.06 -24.98
CA ILE A 67 30.87 -1.10 -23.54
C ILE A 67 29.38 -1.04 -23.29
N PRO A 68 28.81 -1.80 -22.33
CA PRO A 68 27.40 -1.67 -21.98
C PRO A 68 27.02 -0.23 -21.68
N ASP A 69 25.91 0.20 -22.25
CA ASP A 69 25.33 1.53 -22.03
C ASP A 69 23.93 1.37 -21.45
N HIS A 70 23.86 1.61 -20.15
CA HIS A 70 22.62 1.62 -19.40
C HIS A 70 22.17 3.04 -19.05
N ARG A 71 22.81 4.08 -19.61
CA ARG A 71 22.48 5.48 -19.30
C ARG A 71 21.01 5.78 -19.59
N GLY A 72 20.41 6.61 -18.74
CA GLY A 72 18.98 6.95 -18.78
C GLY A 72 18.04 5.86 -18.27
N LYS A 73 18.52 4.62 -18.05
CA LYS A 73 17.73 3.58 -17.38
C LYS A 73 17.70 3.83 -15.87
N THR A 74 16.62 3.38 -15.24
CA THR A 74 16.49 3.36 -13.78
C THR A 74 17.06 2.06 -13.24
N ALA A 75 18.03 2.18 -12.34
CA ALA A 75 18.50 1.11 -11.48
C ALA A 75 18.00 1.32 -10.05
N TYR A 76 18.12 0.29 -9.21
CA TYR A 76 17.71 0.29 -7.83
C TYR A 76 18.87 -0.14 -6.96
N ARG A 77 19.09 0.58 -5.86
CA ARG A 77 20.13 0.21 -4.89
C ARG A 77 19.75 -1.08 -4.18
N THR A 78 20.70 -2.00 -4.08
CA THR A 78 20.48 -3.31 -3.47
C THR A 78 20.37 -3.25 -1.93
N ASP A 79 20.88 -2.18 -1.31
CA ASP A 79 20.82 -1.98 0.15
C ASP A 79 19.44 -1.50 0.65
N ASN A 80 18.74 -0.68 -0.14
CA ASN A 80 17.51 0.00 0.29
C ASN A 80 16.41 0.11 -0.77
N GLY A 81 16.63 -0.39 -1.99
CA GLY A 81 15.66 -0.34 -3.09
C GLY A 81 15.47 1.04 -3.72
N GLN A 82 16.29 2.05 -3.38
CA GLN A 82 16.15 3.40 -3.91
C GLN A 82 16.45 3.45 -5.41
N ALA A 83 15.57 4.09 -6.18
CA ALA A 83 15.75 4.33 -7.60
C ALA A 83 16.89 5.34 -7.87
N VAL A 84 17.74 5.02 -8.84
CA VAL A 84 18.87 5.83 -9.30
C VAL A 84 18.88 5.81 -10.83
N ILE A 85 19.02 6.96 -11.46
CA ILE A 85 19.23 7.03 -12.92
C ILE A 85 20.71 6.77 -13.20
N ILE A 86 20.99 5.87 -14.13
CA ILE A 86 22.35 5.62 -14.59
C ILE A 86 22.76 6.77 -15.52
N ASP A 87 23.89 7.41 -15.22
CA ASP A 87 24.47 8.51 -16.00
C ASP A 87 25.85 8.16 -16.59
N THR A 88 26.46 7.06 -16.16
CA THR A 88 27.75 6.57 -16.67
C THR A 88 27.60 5.40 -17.64
N VAL A 89 28.48 5.33 -18.64
CA VAL A 89 28.68 4.13 -19.47
C VAL A 89 29.46 3.08 -18.68
N GLY A 90 29.15 1.82 -18.88
CA GLY A 90 29.81 0.70 -18.20
C GLY A 90 28.85 -0.34 -17.67
N GLU A 91 29.44 -1.37 -17.09
CA GLU A 91 28.74 -2.32 -16.24
C GLU A 91 28.09 -1.61 -15.06
N ILE A 92 26.92 -2.10 -14.65
CA ILE A 92 26.21 -1.58 -13.48
C ILE A 92 27.02 -1.97 -12.23
N SER A 93 27.17 -1.03 -11.30
CA SER A 93 27.93 -1.28 -10.08
C SER A 93 27.29 -2.38 -9.23
N ASP A 94 28.10 -3.14 -8.48
CA ASP A 94 27.64 -4.26 -7.63
C ASP A 94 26.55 -3.87 -6.60
N GLY A 95 26.42 -2.57 -6.29
CA GLY A 95 25.40 -2.01 -5.41
C GLY A 95 24.07 -1.69 -6.09
N LEU A 96 23.92 -1.96 -7.38
CA LEU A 96 22.75 -1.61 -8.20
C LEU A 96 22.20 -2.83 -8.94
N THR A 97 20.89 -2.83 -9.17
CA THR A 97 20.20 -3.79 -10.04
C THR A 97 19.19 -3.07 -10.93
N LEU A 98 18.94 -3.58 -12.14
CA LEU A 98 17.84 -3.07 -12.98
C LEU A 98 16.48 -3.63 -12.56
N ASP A 99 16.46 -4.65 -11.70
CA ASP A 99 15.23 -5.23 -11.19
C ASP A 99 14.61 -4.30 -10.15
N ALA A 100 13.38 -3.85 -10.37
CA ALA A 100 12.65 -3.07 -9.39
C ALA A 100 12.26 -3.93 -8.18
N PRO A 101 12.38 -3.43 -6.94
CA PRO A 101 11.80 -4.09 -5.78
C PRO A 101 10.27 -4.16 -5.96
N PRO A 102 9.64 -5.35 -5.88
CA PRO A 102 8.20 -5.48 -6.07
C PRO A 102 7.36 -4.74 -5.02
N SER A 103 7.90 -4.55 -3.81
CA SER A 103 7.29 -3.78 -2.73
C SER A 103 8.35 -3.32 -1.73
N GLU A 104 7.99 -2.42 -0.81
CA GLU A 104 8.86 -1.93 0.28
C GLU A 104 9.35 -3.04 1.23
N TRP A 105 8.61 -4.14 1.31
CA TRP A 105 8.94 -5.32 2.10
C TRP A 105 10.04 -6.22 1.51
N HIS A 106 10.47 -5.95 0.27
CA HIS A 106 11.49 -6.74 -0.38
C HIS A 106 12.89 -6.20 -0.06
N THR A 107 13.78 -7.13 0.29
CA THR A 107 15.22 -6.87 0.45
C THR A 107 16.01 -7.68 -0.58
N TRP A 108 17.17 -7.17 -0.97
CA TRP A 108 18.00 -7.85 -1.96
C TRP A 108 18.72 -9.04 -1.34
N SER A 109 18.54 -10.24 -1.91
CA SER A 109 19.21 -11.46 -1.43
C SER A 109 20.63 -11.65 -2.00
N GLY A 110 21.16 -10.66 -2.71
CA GLY A 110 22.37 -10.76 -3.53
C GLY A 110 22.12 -11.18 -4.99
N LYS A 111 20.93 -11.67 -5.32
CA LYS A 111 20.56 -12.10 -6.70
C LYS A 111 19.14 -11.73 -7.12
N LYS A 112 18.23 -11.59 -6.15
CA LYS A 112 16.83 -11.24 -6.39
C LYS A 112 16.24 -10.57 -5.15
N TRP A 113 15.16 -9.85 -5.37
CA TRP A 113 14.31 -9.33 -4.30
C TRP A 113 13.59 -10.48 -3.58
N VAL A 114 13.64 -10.49 -2.25
CA VAL A 114 12.95 -11.46 -1.39
C VAL A 114 12.31 -10.76 -0.20
N VAL A 115 11.17 -11.27 0.25
CA VAL A 115 10.60 -10.86 1.54
C VAL A 115 11.18 -11.74 2.64
N SER A 116 11.83 -11.13 3.63
CA SER A 116 12.43 -11.85 4.76
C SER A 116 11.36 -12.47 5.67
N LYS A 117 11.77 -13.39 6.56
CA LYS A 117 10.83 -13.98 7.53
C LYS A 117 10.33 -12.93 8.51
N GLU A 118 11.20 -11.99 8.88
CA GLU A 118 10.91 -10.88 9.78
C GLU A 118 9.91 -9.93 9.12
N ALA A 119 10.10 -9.60 7.83
CA ALA A 119 9.16 -8.79 7.08
C ALA A 119 7.78 -9.47 6.95
N LYS A 120 7.73 -10.79 6.73
CA LYS A 120 6.45 -11.54 6.73
C LYS A 120 5.76 -11.53 8.10
N ALA A 121 6.53 -11.68 9.18
CA ALA A 121 5.99 -11.63 10.54
C ALA A 121 5.43 -10.23 10.86
N GLU A 122 6.13 -9.18 10.45
CA GLU A 122 5.68 -7.80 10.61
C GLU A 122 4.40 -7.52 9.79
N GLN A 123 4.36 -7.96 8.52
CA GLN A 123 3.15 -7.87 7.69
C GLN A 123 1.94 -8.55 8.35
N LEU A 124 2.14 -9.76 8.88
CA LEU A 124 1.08 -10.50 9.56
C LEU A 124 0.61 -9.74 10.82
N ALA A 125 1.54 -9.25 11.65
CA ALA A 125 1.21 -8.49 12.85
C ALA A 125 0.44 -7.20 12.53
N GLN A 126 0.84 -6.47 11.49
CA GLN A 126 0.14 -5.27 11.02
C GLN A 126 -1.27 -5.61 10.51
N ALA A 127 -1.41 -6.68 9.72
CA ALA A 127 -2.70 -7.15 9.23
C ALA A 127 -3.62 -7.56 10.40
N GLN A 128 -3.12 -8.32 11.37
CA GLN A 128 -3.88 -8.72 12.56
C GLN A 128 -4.37 -7.51 13.35
N ALA A 129 -3.50 -6.52 13.62
CA ALA A 129 -3.86 -5.31 14.35
C ALA A 129 -4.92 -4.49 13.60
N ALA A 130 -4.76 -4.31 12.28
CA ALA A 130 -5.71 -3.58 11.45
C ALA A 130 -7.09 -4.26 11.42
N LYS A 131 -7.11 -5.59 11.24
CA LYS A 131 -8.35 -6.37 11.19
C LYS A 131 -9.05 -6.44 12.55
N LEU A 132 -8.31 -6.52 13.66
CA LEU A 132 -8.89 -6.46 15.00
C LEU A 132 -9.58 -5.10 15.25
N ALA A 133 -8.93 -4.01 14.83
CA ALA A 133 -9.53 -2.68 14.92
C ALA A 133 -10.78 -2.55 14.02
N GLU A 134 -10.77 -3.14 12.83
CA GLU A 134 -11.93 -3.22 11.94
C GLU A 134 -13.10 -3.98 12.59
N VAL A 135 -12.84 -5.18 13.11
CA VAL A 135 -13.83 -6.02 13.79
C VAL A 135 -14.45 -5.29 14.99
N ASN A 136 -13.63 -4.65 15.81
CA ASN A 136 -14.11 -3.89 16.97
C ASN A 136 -15.00 -2.71 16.54
N ARG A 137 -14.60 -1.95 15.51
CA ARG A 137 -15.42 -0.85 14.97
C ARG A 137 -16.74 -1.35 14.38
N ALA A 138 -16.72 -2.43 13.61
CA ALA A 138 -17.92 -2.97 12.97
C ALA A 138 -18.92 -3.49 14.01
N ALA A 139 -18.44 -4.19 15.05
CA ALA A 139 -19.29 -4.66 16.14
C ALA A 139 -19.93 -3.48 16.90
N GLN A 140 -19.15 -2.44 17.25
CA GLN A 140 -19.66 -1.26 17.92
C GLN A 140 -20.68 -0.50 17.07
N ALA A 141 -20.39 -0.26 15.79
CA ALA A 141 -21.29 0.41 14.87
C ALA A 141 -22.65 -0.32 14.77
N CYS A 142 -22.63 -1.65 14.84
CA CYS A 142 -23.84 -2.44 14.83
C CYS A 142 -24.73 -2.19 16.06
N ILE A 143 -24.13 -2.18 17.24
CA ILE A 143 -24.82 -1.88 18.50
C ILE A 143 -25.35 -0.44 18.48
N ASP A 144 -24.54 0.51 18.04
CA ASP A 144 -24.93 1.92 17.95
C ASP A 144 -26.13 2.14 17.03
N GLN A 145 -26.15 1.43 15.88
CA GLN A 145 -27.26 1.47 14.94
C GLN A 145 -28.52 0.83 15.51
N ALA A 146 -28.42 -0.36 16.10
CA ALA A 146 -29.56 -1.11 16.60
C ALA A 146 -30.22 -0.46 17.83
N ALA A 147 -29.41 0.11 18.74
CA ALA A 147 -29.90 0.81 19.92
C ALA A 147 -30.19 2.30 19.68
N GLY A 148 -29.80 2.84 18.52
CA GLY A 148 -29.98 4.25 18.19
C GLY A 148 -29.15 5.17 19.09
N LEU A 149 -28.00 4.71 19.60
CA LEU A 149 -27.14 5.44 20.54
C LEU A 149 -26.73 6.82 20.00
N ASN A 150 -26.59 6.95 18.68
CA ASN A 150 -26.29 8.22 18.01
C ASN A 150 -27.39 9.30 18.12
N ARG A 151 -28.57 8.95 18.66
CA ARG A 151 -29.74 9.84 18.76
C ARG A 151 -30.13 10.14 20.21
N VAL A 152 -29.41 9.59 21.18
CA VAL A 152 -29.75 9.66 22.60
C VAL A 152 -28.63 10.34 23.37
N PRO A 153 -28.91 11.35 24.22
CA PRO A 153 -27.89 11.99 25.04
C PRO A 153 -27.19 10.99 25.98
N GLU A 154 -25.90 11.20 26.22
CA GLU A 154 -25.07 10.31 27.04
C GLU A 154 -25.63 10.08 28.46
N PHE A 155 -26.18 11.12 29.10
CA PHE A 155 -26.77 10.97 30.43
C PHE A 155 -27.99 10.03 30.44
N GLU A 156 -28.75 9.95 29.35
CA GLU A 156 -29.90 9.05 29.26
C GLU A 156 -29.42 7.62 29.11
N VAL A 157 -28.42 7.37 28.25
CA VAL A 157 -27.77 6.06 28.08
C VAL A 157 -27.19 5.55 29.40
N ALA A 158 -26.57 6.42 30.20
CA ALA A 158 -26.03 6.05 31.51
C ALA A 158 -27.10 5.51 32.48
N THR A 159 -28.37 5.90 32.32
CA THR A 159 -29.48 5.39 33.16
C THR A 159 -30.08 4.08 32.65
N TRP A 160 -29.77 3.64 31.42
CA TRP A 160 -30.41 2.46 30.81
C TRP A 160 -30.17 1.19 31.61
N THR A 161 -28.98 1.02 32.19
CA THR A 161 -28.67 -0.13 33.04
C THR A 161 -29.55 -0.16 34.29
N ILE A 162 -29.78 0.99 34.92
CA ILE A 162 -30.66 1.10 36.10
C ILE A 162 -32.11 0.80 35.70
N GLN A 163 -32.59 1.39 34.60
CA GLN A 163 -33.93 1.13 34.08
C GLN A 163 -34.14 -0.35 33.73
N ALA A 164 -33.14 -1.01 33.13
CA ALA A 164 -33.18 -2.44 32.81
C ALA A 164 -33.24 -3.31 34.07
N LEU A 165 -32.45 -3.00 35.10
CA LEU A 165 -32.47 -3.71 36.37
C LEU A 165 -33.82 -3.58 37.09
N GLU A 166 -34.35 -2.36 37.19
CA GLU A 166 -35.66 -2.10 37.77
C GLU A 166 -36.78 -2.83 37.02
N ALA A 167 -36.77 -2.78 35.68
CA ALA A 167 -37.78 -3.43 34.86
C ALA A 167 -37.74 -4.96 34.98
N LYS A 168 -36.54 -5.57 35.00
CA LYS A 168 -36.36 -7.01 35.21
C LYS A 168 -36.79 -7.45 36.61
N ALA A 169 -36.46 -6.66 37.64
CA ALA A 169 -36.88 -6.93 39.01
C ALA A 169 -38.41 -6.87 39.15
N TRP A 170 -39.05 -5.84 38.58
CA TRP A 170 -40.50 -5.73 38.56
C TRP A 170 -41.18 -6.84 37.77
N HIS A 171 -40.60 -7.27 36.64
CA HIS A 171 -41.14 -8.38 35.86
C HIS A 171 -41.07 -9.72 36.62
N ALA A 172 -40.07 -9.90 37.49
CA ALA A 172 -39.95 -11.09 38.34
C ALA A 172 -40.84 -11.00 39.59
N ASP A 173 -41.01 -9.81 40.16
CA ASP A 173 -41.85 -9.51 41.31
C ASP A 173 -42.48 -8.12 41.16
N ASN A 174 -43.80 -8.08 40.92
CA ASN A 174 -44.53 -6.83 40.72
C ASN A 174 -44.49 -5.88 41.93
N ALA A 175 -44.07 -6.34 43.11
CA ALA A 175 -43.87 -5.52 44.30
C ALA A 175 -42.49 -4.83 44.35
N ALA A 176 -41.57 -5.15 43.44
CA ALA A 176 -40.23 -4.59 43.42
C ALA A 176 -40.23 -3.06 43.22
N ALA A 177 -39.32 -2.39 43.94
CA ALA A 177 -39.16 -0.95 43.86
C ALA A 177 -38.58 -0.54 42.49
N THR A 178 -39.23 0.44 41.85
CA THR A 178 -38.88 0.96 40.52
C THR A 178 -38.82 2.49 40.51
N PRO A 179 -38.03 3.13 41.41
CA PRO A 179 -38.06 4.58 41.61
C PRO A 179 -37.66 5.37 40.35
N THR A 180 -36.70 4.88 39.56
CA THR A 180 -36.25 5.54 38.32
C THR A 180 -37.35 5.50 37.26
N LEU A 181 -37.92 4.31 37.02
CA LEU A 181 -39.01 4.14 36.07
C LEU A 181 -40.27 4.89 36.50
N ASN A 182 -40.59 4.93 37.80
CA ASN A 182 -41.71 5.70 38.32
C ASN A 182 -41.50 7.21 38.10
N ALA A 183 -40.32 7.74 38.42
CA ALA A 183 -40.01 9.16 38.18
C ALA A 183 -40.10 9.54 36.69
N ILE A 184 -39.63 8.67 35.79
CA ILE A 184 -39.74 8.86 34.33
C ILE A 184 -41.21 8.80 33.90
N ALA A 185 -42.00 7.87 34.43
CA ALA A 185 -43.42 7.73 34.12
C ALA A 185 -44.21 8.98 34.55
N ASP A 186 -43.96 9.45 35.78
CA ASP A 186 -44.59 10.64 36.36
C ASP A 186 -44.27 11.90 35.53
N ALA A 187 -42.99 12.11 35.19
CA ALA A 187 -42.56 13.25 34.38
C ALA A 187 -43.16 13.23 32.95
N ARG A 188 -43.44 12.04 32.41
CA ARG A 188 -44.02 11.85 31.08
C ARG A 188 -45.56 11.80 31.09
N GLY A 189 -46.19 11.75 32.26
CA GLY A 189 -47.63 11.57 32.39
C GLY A 189 -48.14 10.25 31.80
N ILE A 190 -47.35 9.18 31.83
CA ILE A 190 -47.72 7.85 31.32
C ILE A 190 -47.91 6.85 32.46
N PRO A 191 -48.76 5.82 32.30
CA PRO A 191 -48.88 4.78 33.33
C PRO A 191 -47.57 4.04 33.55
N ALA A 192 -47.12 3.94 34.81
CA ALA A 192 -45.84 3.35 35.18
C ALA A 192 -45.70 1.89 34.70
N GLU A 193 -46.76 1.09 34.81
CA GLU A 193 -46.77 -0.31 34.36
C GLU A 193 -46.47 -0.45 32.86
N ILE A 194 -47.00 0.46 32.03
CA ILE A 194 -46.75 0.46 30.58
C ILE A 194 -45.28 0.79 30.28
N LEU A 195 -44.69 1.72 31.04
CA LEU A 195 -43.28 2.07 30.90
C LEU A 195 -42.38 0.90 31.34
N LYS A 196 -42.67 0.26 32.48
CA LYS A 196 -41.92 -0.88 33.01
C LYS A 196 -41.91 -2.05 32.04
N GLN A 197 -43.06 -2.42 31.49
CA GLN A 197 -43.17 -3.50 30.50
C GLN A 197 -42.34 -3.19 29.24
N LYS A 198 -42.44 -1.97 28.69
CA LYS A 198 -41.63 -1.57 27.53
C LYS A 198 -40.14 -1.52 27.83
N ALA A 199 -39.75 -1.09 29.03
CA ALA A 199 -38.36 -1.07 29.46
C ALA A 199 -37.81 -2.50 29.57
N TYR A 200 -38.60 -3.44 30.10
CA TYR A 200 -38.26 -4.86 30.18
C TYR A 200 -38.03 -5.46 28.79
N GLU A 201 -39.01 -5.32 27.88
CA GLU A 201 -38.92 -5.87 26.51
C GLU A 201 -37.70 -5.34 25.76
N LYS A 202 -37.42 -4.02 25.88
CA LYS A 202 -36.23 -3.42 25.27
C LYS A 202 -34.94 -3.92 25.90
N ALA A 203 -34.90 -4.05 27.23
CA ALA A 203 -33.73 -4.53 27.95
C ALA A 203 -33.36 -5.96 27.52
N VAL A 204 -34.34 -6.87 27.43
CA VAL A 204 -34.12 -8.25 27.00
C VAL A 204 -33.63 -8.31 25.55
N LYS A 205 -34.27 -7.57 24.63
CA LYS A 205 -33.83 -7.53 23.22
C LYS A 205 -32.41 -7.00 23.06
N PHE A 206 -32.09 -5.91 23.76
CA PHE A 206 -30.76 -5.31 23.71
C PHE A 206 -29.68 -6.22 24.32
N GLU A 207 -30.00 -6.91 25.43
CA GLU A 207 -29.11 -7.88 26.06
C GLU A 207 -28.81 -9.07 25.14
N LEU A 208 -29.82 -9.67 24.52
CA LEU A 208 -29.62 -10.79 23.58
C LEU A 208 -28.81 -10.38 22.36
N LEU A 209 -29.10 -9.21 21.79
CA LEU A 209 -28.37 -8.66 20.65
C LEU A 209 -26.90 -8.39 21.00
N THR A 210 -26.64 -7.70 22.12
CA THR A 210 -25.27 -7.37 22.54
C THR A 210 -24.48 -8.62 22.89
N ALA A 211 -25.08 -9.61 23.55
CA ALA A 211 -24.46 -10.91 23.81
C ALA A 211 -24.10 -11.66 22.52
N HIS A 212 -25.01 -11.68 21.54
CA HIS A 212 -24.76 -12.32 20.25
C HIS A 212 -23.60 -11.64 19.50
N ILE A 213 -23.62 -10.32 19.37
CA ILE A 213 -22.57 -9.55 18.68
C ILE A 213 -21.23 -9.67 19.42
N ALA A 214 -21.22 -9.63 20.76
CA ALA A 214 -20.01 -9.84 21.54
C ALA A 214 -19.39 -11.22 21.26
N GLY A 215 -20.22 -12.27 21.19
CA GLY A 215 -19.79 -13.62 20.84
C GLY A 215 -19.22 -13.72 19.42
N LEU A 216 -19.89 -13.13 18.43
CA LEU A 216 -19.38 -13.10 17.05
C LEU A 216 -18.04 -12.35 16.95
N ARG A 217 -17.90 -11.22 17.65
CA ARG A 217 -16.67 -10.43 17.67
C ARG A 217 -15.52 -11.18 18.37
N GLN A 218 -15.80 -11.87 19.48
CA GLN A 218 -14.82 -12.75 20.15
C GLN A 218 -14.38 -13.89 19.22
N ALA A 219 -15.32 -14.54 18.54
CA ALA A 219 -14.99 -15.59 17.57
C ALA A 219 -14.16 -15.07 16.38
N ALA A 220 -14.37 -13.81 15.96
CA ALA A 220 -13.54 -13.17 14.96
C ALA A 220 -12.14 -12.85 15.48
N GLU A 221 -12.00 -12.35 16.71
CA GLU A 221 -10.71 -12.12 17.37
C GLU A 221 -9.89 -13.42 17.48
N ASP A 222 -10.52 -14.52 17.90
CA ASP A 222 -9.85 -15.83 17.98
C ASP A 222 -9.31 -16.28 16.62
N LYS A 223 -10.10 -16.07 15.54
CA LYS A 223 -9.66 -16.38 14.17
C LYS A 223 -8.49 -15.51 13.72
N ILE A 224 -8.49 -14.22 14.06
CA ILE A 224 -7.40 -13.29 13.74
C ILE A 224 -6.11 -13.73 14.43
N HIS A 225 -6.17 -14.07 15.72
CA HIS A 225 -5.00 -14.54 16.48
C HIS A 225 -4.49 -15.91 16.00
N ALA A 226 -5.38 -16.77 15.50
CA ALA A 226 -5.00 -18.08 14.95
C ALA A 226 -4.47 -18.03 13.50
N ALA A 227 -4.67 -16.91 12.78
CA ALA A 227 -4.25 -16.75 11.40
C ALA A 227 -2.72 -16.84 11.23
N GLN A 228 -2.28 -17.50 10.16
CA GLN A 228 -0.85 -17.70 9.87
C GLN A 228 -0.36 -16.86 8.68
N THR A 229 -1.28 -16.35 7.87
CA THR A 229 -1.00 -15.55 6.68
C THR A 229 -1.85 -14.28 6.66
N VAL A 230 -1.42 -13.29 5.87
CA VAL A 230 -2.18 -12.05 5.70
C VAL A 230 -3.53 -12.35 5.06
N GLU A 231 -3.56 -13.30 4.13
CA GLU A 231 -4.75 -13.78 3.46
C GLU A 231 -5.76 -14.42 4.43
N ASP A 232 -5.28 -15.21 5.40
CA ASP A 232 -6.12 -15.78 6.45
C ASP A 232 -6.77 -14.67 7.31
N VAL A 233 -6.01 -13.62 7.64
CA VAL A 233 -6.53 -12.46 8.39
C VAL A 233 -7.58 -11.71 7.58
N GLU A 234 -7.31 -11.46 6.29
CA GLU A 234 -8.24 -10.76 5.39
C GLU A 234 -9.56 -11.51 5.20
N ALA A 235 -9.53 -12.84 5.22
CA ALA A 235 -10.70 -13.70 5.11
C ALA A 235 -11.63 -13.67 6.35
N VAL A 236 -11.19 -13.09 7.48
CA VAL A 236 -12.03 -12.98 8.68
C VAL A 236 -13.18 -11.99 8.43
N ALA A 237 -14.41 -12.49 8.47
CA ALA A 237 -15.63 -11.73 8.28
C ALA A 237 -15.85 -10.69 9.40
N CYS A 238 -16.36 -9.51 9.01
CA CYS A 238 -16.63 -8.37 9.88
C CYS A 238 -18.08 -7.88 9.82
N ASP A 239 -18.99 -8.62 9.18
CA ASP A 239 -20.41 -8.28 9.12
C ASP A 239 -21.14 -8.81 10.36
N PHE A 240 -21.39 -7.93 11.33
CA PHE A 240 -22.12 -8.24 12.56
C PHE A 240 -23.59 -7.84 12.51
N CYS A 241 -24.04 -7.14 11.46
CA CYS A 241 -25.39 -6.60 11.38
C CYS A 241 -26.36 -7.42 10.55
N ASN A 242 -25.87 -8.40 9.79
CA ASN A 242 -26.69 -9.46 9.24
C ASN A 242 -27.07 -10.48 10.33
N VAL A 243 -28.00 -10.09 11.20
CA VAL A 243 -28.73 -11.07 12.02
C VAL A 243 -29.86 -11.62 11.15
N PRO A 244 -29.97 -12.95 10.92
CA PRO A 244 -31.11 -13.50 10.20
C PRO A 244 -32.38 -13.11 10.95
N ALA A 245 -33.36 -12.57 10.22
CA ALA A 245 -34.67 -12.24 10.77
C ALA A 245 -35.23 -13.46 11.50
N GLU A 246 -35.71 -13.24 12.72
CA GLU A 246 -36.39 -14.22 13.55
C GLU A 246 -37.40 -15.01 12.70
N PRO A 247 -37.42 -16.36 12.76
CA PRO A 247 -38.42 -17.12 12.01
C PRO A 247 -39.80 -16.70 12.51
N ALA A 248 -40.63 -16.21 11.60
CA ALA A 248 -42.01 -15.80 11.89
C ALA A 248 -42.71 -16.90 12.70
N GLU A 249 -43.20 -16.54 13.89
CA GLU A 249 -44.10 -17.38 14.68
C GLU A 249 -45.24 -17.85 13.76
N LYS A 250 -45.36 -19.16 13.60
CA LYS A 250 -46.50 -19.76 12.95
C LYS A 250 -47.68 -19.73 13.93
N GLU A 251 -48.79 -19.19 13.43
CA GLU A 251 -50.14 -19.16 14.04
C GLU A 251 -50.56 -20.44 14.75
#